data_AF-A0A4P5U8K0-F1
#
_entry.id   AF-A0A4P5U8K0-F1
#
_cell.length_a   1.000
_cell.length_b   1.000
_cell.length_c   1.000
_cell.angle_alpha   90.00
_cell.angle_beta   90.00
_cell.angle_gamma   90.00
#
_symmetry.space_group_name_H-M   'P 1'
#
loop_
_entity.id
_entity.type
_entity.pdbx_description
1 polymer ?
#
loop_
_entity_poly.entity_id
_entity_poly.type
_entity_poly.pdbx_seq_one_letter_code
_entity_poly.pdbx_strand_id
1 'polypeptide(L)' 'MMKTRHGVNRLHDRGGNVWEWVDSGNGDERITLGGSWWYNASRQLADDIATKPKDTRVGYIGFRCVATF' A
#
# COMPACT_ATOMS: atom_id res chain seq x y z
N MET A 1 9.37 -12.08 -16.98
CA MET A 1 8.54 -11.19 -16.16
C MET A 1 9.15 -11.16 -14.76
N MET A 2 9.59 -10.01 -14.26
CA MET A 2 10.20 -9.90 -12.94
C MET A 2 9.11 -9.87 -11.87
N LYS A 3 9.20 -10.74 -10.85
CA LYS A 3 8.29 -10.77 -9.70
C LYS A 3 9.09 -10.39 -8.46
N THR A 4 8.48 -9.64 -7.54
CA THR A 4 9.13 -9.39 -6.24
C THR A 4 9.27 -10.71 -5.47
N ARG A 5 10.28 -10.80 -4.61
CA ARG A 5 10.34 -11.90 -3.63
C ARG A 5 9.12 -11.83 -2.71
N HIS A 6 8.58 -12.98 -2.33
CA HIS A 6 7.48 -13.02 -1.36
C HIS A 6 8.03 -12.84 0.07
N GLY A 7 7.23 -12.25 0.94
CA GLY A 7 7.49 -12.24 2.38
C GLY A 7 7.25 -13.62 3.02
N VAL A 8 7.58 -13.77 4.30
CA VAL A 8 7.35 -15.03 5.05
C VAL A 8 5.89 -15.51 5.05
N ASN A 9 4.95 -14.58 4.83
CA ASN A 9 3.52 -14.83 4.68
C ASN A 9 3.08 -15.11 3.23
N ARG A 10 4.03 -15.33 2.31
CA ARG A 10 3.81 -15.59 0.88
C ARG A 10 3.15 -14.43 0.10
N LEU A 11 3.11 -13.22 0.66
CA LEU A 11 2.62 -12.04 -0.05
C LEU A 11 3.73 -11.41 -0.89
N HIS A 12 3.36 -10.98 -2.10
CA HIS A 12 4.18 -10.17 -3.00
C HIS A 12 3.79 -8.69 -2.90
N ASP A 13 4.70 -7.80 -3.36
CA ASP A 13 4.47 -6.36 -3.52
C ASP A 13 4.06 -5.61 -2.25
N ARG A 14 4.51 -6.05 -1.07
CA ARG A 14 4.21 -5.40 0.22
C ARG A 14 5.11 -4.20 0.56
N GLY A 15 6.16 -3.99 -0.20
CA GLY A 15 7.14 -2.91 0.00
C GLY A 15 7.46 -2.22 -1.32
N GLY A 16 6.44 -1.86 -2.09
CA GLY A 16 6.57 -1.18 -3.39
C GLY A 16 5.39 -1.50 -4.30
N ASN A 17 5.55 -1.22 -5.60
CA ASN A 17 4.50 -1.29 -6.62
C ASN A 17 3.42 -0.20 -6.41
N VAL A 18 2.41 -0.43 -5.58
CA VAL A 18 1.35 0.55 -5.32
C VAL A 18 1.11 0.70 -3.82
N TRP A 19 0.79 1.93 -3.41
CA TRP A 19 0.26 2.16 -2.07
C TRP A 19 -1.06 1.40 -1.95
N GLU A 20 -1.24 0.65 -0.86
CA GLU A 20 -2.47 -0.11 -0.62
C GLU A 20 -3.37 0.65 0.34
N TRP A 21 -4.61 0.96 -0.05
CA TRP A 21 -5.64 1.47 0.85
C TRP A 21 -5.91 0.49 1.99
N VAL A 22 -6.08 1.03 3.19
CA VAL A 22 -6.48 0.31 4.40
C VAL A 22 -7.77 0.91 4.93
N ASP A 23 -8.67 0.06 5.43
CA ASP A 23 -9.93 0.48 6.07
C ASP A 23 -9.69 1.03 7.49
N SER A 24 -8.91 2.12 7.55
CA SER A 24 -8.57 2.85 8.78
C SER A 24 -8.21 4.30 8.42
N GLY A 25 -8.36 5.20 9.38
CA GLY A 25 -8.16 6.64 9.21
C GLY A 25 -9.16 7.46 10.02
N ASN A 26 -9.07 8.79 9.88
CA ASN A 26 -9.88 9.74 10.65
C ASN A 26 -10.54 10.76 9.71
N GLY A 27 -11.82 11.04 9.92
CA GLY A 27 -12.57 12.03 9.12
C GLY A 27 -12.54 11.69 7.63
N ASP A 28 -12.05 12.62 6.83
CA ASP A 28 -11.91 12.46 5.38
C ASP A 28 -10.56 11.89 4.93
N GLU A 29 -9.65 11.57 5.85
CA GLU A 29 -8.37 10.94 5.54
C GLU A 29 -8.44 9.42 5.73
N ARG A 30 -7.78 8.67 4.83
CA ARG A 30 -7.62 7.21 4.92
C ARG A 30 -6.14 6.84 4.83
N ILE A 31 -5.80 5.72 5.46
CA ILE A 31 -4.43 5.22 5.52
C ILE A 31 -4.08 4.46 4.23
N THR A 32 -2.86 4.64 3.75
CA THR A 32 -2.22 3.81 2.74
C THR A 32 -0.87 3.31 3.22
N LEU A 33 -0.55 2.04 2.95
CA LEU A 33 0.71 1.38 3.36
C LEU A 33 1.49 0.82 2.16
N GLY A 34 2.77 0.50 2.37
CA GLY A 34 3.58 -0.32 1.45
C GLY A 34 4.41 0.44 0.41
N GLY A 35 4.14 1.71 0.15
CA GLY A 35 4.89 2.50 -0.85
C GLY A 35 4.43 2.25 -2.29
N SER A 36 4.96 3.01 -3.25
CA SER A 36 4.64 2.82 -4.68
C SER A 36 5.82 3.16 -5.58
N TRP A 37 5.69 2.84 -6.87
CA TRP A 37 6.65 3.20 -7.91
C TRP A 37 6.85 4.71 -8.09
N TRP A 38 5.93 5.55 -7.57
CA TRP A 38 6.03 7.01 -7.65
C TRP A 38 7.03 7.62 -6.65
N TYR A 39 7.41 6.88 -5.61
CA TYR A 39 8.30 7.37 -4.54
C TYR A 39 9.57 6.54 -4.42
N ASN A 40 10.63 7.18 -3.89
CA ASN A 40 11.90 6.52 -3.61
C ASN A 40 11.77 5.43 -2.55
N ALA A 41 12.79 4.56 -2.47
CA ALA A 41 12.84 3.43 -1.54
C ALA A 41 12.70 3.82 -0.05
N SER A 42 12.97 5.07 0.32
CA SER A 42 12.72 5.58 1.67
C SER A 42 11.24 5.57 2.09
N ARG A 43 10.31 5.44 1.14
CA ARG A 43 8.88 5.29 1.38
C ARG A 43 8.38 3.84 1.22
N GLN A 44 9.30 2.89 1.08
CA GLN A 44 9.02 1.46 0.89
C GLN A 44 9.45 0.67 2.14
N LEU A 45 9.08 1.20 3.32
CA LEU A 45 9.38 0.63 4.62
C LEU A 45 8.12 0.00 5.23
N ALA A 46 8.30 -1.06 6.02
CA ALA A 46 7.18 -1.84 6.57
C ALA A 46 6.31 -1.04 7.57
N ASP A 47 6.90 -0.04 8.21
CA ASP A 47 6.29 0.84 9.20
C ASP A 47 5.90 2.22 8.61
N ASP A 48 6.06 2.41 7.30
CA ASP A 48 5.71 3.67 6.67
C ASP A 48 4.18 3.81 6.53
N ILE A 49 3.66 4.86 7.15
CA ILE A 49 2.24 5.21 7.15
C ILE A 49 2.08 6.51 6.37
N ALA A 50 1.22 6.49 5.35
CA ALA A 50 0.78 7.69 4.65
C ALA A 50 -0.73 7.86 4.80
N THR A 51 -1.20 9.11 4.85
CA THR A 51 -2.64 9.43 4.72
C THR A 51 -2.91 10.18 3.42
N LYS A 52 -4.13 10.02 2.93
CA LYS A 52 -4.68 10.70 1.75
C LYS A 52 -6.16 10.98 1.96
N PRO A 53 -6.72 12.02 1.32
CA PRO A 53 -8.17 12.21 1.28
C PRO A 53 -8.86 10.97 0.68
N LYS A 54 -9.97 10.53 1.28
CA LYS A 54 -10.71 9.30 0.93
C LYS A 54 -11.15 9.24 -0.55
N ASP A 55 -11.29 10.41 -1.18
CA ASP A 55 -11.71 10.55 -2.58
C ASP A 55 -10.53 10.65 -3.57
N THR A 56 -9.29 10.51 -3.08
CA THR A 56 -8.09 10.47 -3.93
C THR A 56 -8.13 9.28 -4.88
N ARG A 57 -7.94 9.53 -6.19
CA ARG A 57 -7.85 8.49 -7.23
C ARG A 57 -6.65 8.79 -8.13
N VAL A 58 -5.56 8.05 -7.94
CA VAL A 58 -4.31 8.22 -8.71
C VAL A 58 -3.73 6.85 -9.06
N GLY A 59 -2.97 6.77 -10.16
CA GLY A 59 -2.50 5.49 -10.72
C GLY A 59 -1.45 4.72 -9.92
N TYR A 60 -0.97 5.27 -8.80
CA TYR A 60 0.00 4.62 -7.91
C TYR A 60 -0.57 4.20 -6.55
N ILE A 61 -1.90 4.28 -6.37
CA ILE A 61 -2.62 3.79 -5.19
C ILE A 61 -3.64 2.73 -5.63
N GLY A 62 -3.52 1.53 -5.06
CA GLY A 62 -4.42 0.41 -5.23
C GLY A 62 -4.93 -0.10 -3.89
N PHE A 63 -5.30 -1.38 -3.84
CA PHE A 63 -5.77 -2.03 -2.62
C PHE A 63 -5.56 -3.54 -2.73
N ARG A 64 -5.68 -4.21 -1.59
CA ARG A 64 -5.69 -5.67 -1.49
C ARG A 64 -6.93 -6.10 -0.71
N CYS A 65 -7.70 -7.01 -1.28
CA CYS A 65 -8.85 -7.59 -0.59
C CYS A 65 -8.39 -8.52 0.53
N VAL A 66 -9.11 -8.50 1.64
CA VAL A 66 -9.00 -9.47 2.73
C VAL A 66 -10.39 -10.04 2.96
N ALA A 67 -10.49 -11.35 3.20
CA ALA A 67 -11.73 -12.03 3.51
C ALA A 67 -11.50 -12.97 4.69
N THR A 68 -12.52 -13.11 5.54
CA THR A 68 -12.58 -14.12 6.59
C THR A 68 -13.41 -15.28 6.08
N PHE A 69 -12.98 -16.50 6.38
CA PHE A 69 -13.67 -17.75 6.06
C PHE A 69 -14.37 -18.32 7.29
#